data_AF-A0A182GRW5-F1
#
_entry.id   AF-A0A182GRW5-F1
#
_cell.length_a   1.000
_cell.length_b   1.000
_cell.length_c   1.000
_cell.angle_alpha   90.00
_cell.angle_beta   90.00
_cell.angle_gamma   90.00
#
_symmetry.space_group_name_H-M   'P 1'
#
loop_
_entity.id
_entity.type
_entity.pdbx_description
1 polymer ?
#
loop_
_entity_poly.entity_id
_entity_poly.type
_entity_poly.pdbx_seq_one_letter_code
_entity_poly.pdbx_strand_id
1 'polypeptide(L)'
;MLRSIAYVHKFISVLRQRIEGESTTKRLNLLSQDDLVKAEMTIWKQIQLDQYAVEIVKMRRNQQLPPNQREHLDRNSKLRQISPYLDEHGVVRMESRIANAVHFTRDFKYPVILPKDHPGTMLVIDWYHRQYQHHSNETVVNEMKQRYHVSRLREVLKKVKKNCMWCKVHSATPKVPRMAPLPVARITPHVRAFTYTGVDYFGPLLIKQGRSDVKRWVALFTCLTIRAVHLEPVTSMSTESCKMAIRRFVSRRGAPKEIYSDQGTNFLGASRELAQQCSEINRSLANTFTNTVTQWRFNPPSAPPRGGSGNAWFGP
;
A
#
# COMPACT_ATOMS: atom_id res chain seq x y z
N MET A 1 -19.53 -4.03 -18.36
CA MET A 1 -19.34 -3.83 -19.81
C MET A 1 -19.77 -5.06 -20.61
N LEU A 2 -19.08 -6.22 -20.51
CA LEU A 2 -19.40 -7.42 -21.31
C LEU A 2 -20.87 -7.86 -21.22
N ARG A 3 -21.38 -8.08 -20.00
CA ARG A 3 -22.78 -8.47 -19.78
C ARG A 3 -23.78 -7.44 -20.31
N SER A 4 -23.48 -6.15 -20.16
CA SER A 4 -24.34 -5.06 -20.64
C SER A 4 -24.49 -5.11 -22.16
N ILE A 5 -23.38 -5.27 -22.89
CA ILE A 5 -23.39 -5.40 -24.36
C ILE A 5 -24.11 -6.68 -24.78
N ALA A 6 -23.91 -7.79 -24.05
CA ALA A 6 -24.62 -9.04 -24.30
C ALA A 6 -26.15 -8.88 -24.14
N TYR A 7 -26.61 -8.19 -23.10
CA TYR A 7 -28.03 -7.88 -22.93
C TYR A 7 -28.58 -6.99 -24.05
N VAL A 8 -27.82 -5.98 -24.50
CA VAL A 8 -28.21 -5.12 -25.62
C VAL A 8 -28.35 -5.93 -26.92
N HIS A 9 -27.37 -6.77 -27.25
CA HIS A 9 -27.45 -7.64 -28.43
C HIS A 9 -28.64 -8.58 -28.37
N LYS A 10 -28.86 -9.18 -27.19
CA LYS A 10 -29.98 -10.09 -26.99
C LYS A 10 -31.32 -9.38 -27.15
N PHE A 11 -31.45 -8.19 -26.57
CA PHE A 11 -32.63 -7.34 -26.72
C PHE A 11 -32.90 -6.99 -28.19
N ILE A 12 -31.86 -6.57 -28.94
CA ILE A 12 -31.97 -6.29 -30.38
C ILE A 12 -32.41 -7.55 -31.14
N SER A 13 -31.86 -8.73 -30.82
CA SER A 13 -32.23 -9.97 -31.49
C SER A 13 -33.70 -10.35 -31.25
N VAL A 14 -34.20 -10.14 -30.04
CA VAL A 14 -35.60 -10.38 -29.68
C VAL A 14 -36.54 -9.41 -30.43
N LEU A 15 -36.15 -8.14 -30.53
CA LEU A 15 -36.92 -7.16 -31.30
C LEU A 15 -37.00 -7.53 -32.79
N ARG A 16 -35.89 -7.98 -33.39
CA ARG A 16 -35.89 -8.42 -34.80
C ARG A 16 -36.80 -9.62 -35.03
N GLN A 17 -36.73 -10.64 -34.17
CA GLN A 17 -37.59 -11.82 -34.27
C GLN A 17 -39.08 -11.47 -34.12
N ARG A 18 -39.42 -10.50 -33.27
CA ARG A 18 -40.81 -9.99 -33.15
C ARG A 18 -41.28 -9.27 -34.42
N ILE A 19 -40.41 -8.47 -35.04
CA ILE A 19 -40.73 -7.79 -36.30
C ILE A 19 -40.94 -8.80 -37.43
N GLU A 20 -40.17 -9.89 -37.44
CA GLU A 20 -40.25 -10.98 -38.43
C GLU A 20 -41.40 -11.97 -38.17
N GLY A 21 -42.22 -11.76 -37.13
CA GLY A 21 -43.40 -12.58 -36.84
C GLY A 21 -43.12 -13.92 -36.14
N GLU A 22 -41.89 -14.15 -35.65
CA GLU A 22 -41.54 -15.38 -34.94
C GLU A 22 -42.06 -15.37 -33.48
N SER A 23 -42.63 -16.50 -33.04
CA SER A 23 -43.05 -16.70 -31.64
C SER A 23 -41.82 -16.67 -30.71
N THR A 24 -41.73 -15.64 -29.88
CA THR A 24 -40.53 -15.36 -29.08
C THR A 24 -40.45 -16.25 -27.83
N THR A 25 -39.72 -17.36 -27.90
CA THR A 25 -39.45 -18.25 -26.74
C THR A 25 -38.22 -17.83 -25.91
N LYS A 26 -37.42 -16.85 -26.37
CA LYS A 26 -36.18 -16.45 -25.68
C LYS A 26 -36.44 -15.57 -24.45
N ARG A 27 -36.16 -16.11 -23.25
CA ARG A 27 -36.16 -15.35 -21.99
C ARG A 27 -35.05 -14.30 -21.99
N LEU A 28 -35.41 -13.01 -22.05
CA LEU A 28 -34.45 -11.88 -22.04
C LEU A 28 -33.50 -11.88 -20.84
N ASN A 29 -33.94 -12.43 -19.71
CA ASN A 29 -33.24 -12.31 -18.42
C ASN A 29 -31.99 -13.20 -18.31
N LEU A 30 -31.85 -14.23 -19.15
CA LEU A 30 -30.81 -15.27 -19.03
C LEU A 30 -29.78 -15.19 -20.17
N LEU A 31 -28.59 -14.63 -19.95
CA LEU A 31 -27.54 -14.63 -20.98
C LEU A 31 -26.98 -16.04 -21.22
N SER A 32 -26.88 -16.47 -22.47
CA SER A 32 -26.15 -17.68 -22.85
C SER A 32 -24.65 -17.40 -22.98
N GLN A 33 -23.85 -18.47 -23.08
CA GLN A 33 -22.43 -18.35 -23.39
C GLN A 33 -22.21 -17.69 -24.77
N ASP A 34 -23.04 -18.02 -25.76
CA ASP A 34 -22.97 -17.42 -27.10
C ASP A 34 -23.25 -15.92 -27.09
N ASP A 35 -24.18 -15.46 -26.23
CA ASP A 35 -24.47 -14.03 -26.06
C ASP A 35 -23.22 -13.28 -25.55
N LEU A 36 -22.50 -13.89 -24.60
CA LEU A 36 -21.25 -13.33 -24.07
C LEU A 36 -20.14 -13.33 -25.11
N VAL A 37 -19.96 -14.41 -25.88
CA VAL A 37 -18.95 -14.50 -26.95
C VAL A 37 -19.20 -13.44 -28.03
N LYS A 38 -20.46 -13.26 -28.46
CA LYS A 38 -20.84 -12.21 -29.43
C LYS A 38 -20.57 -10.80 -28.90
N ALA A 39 -20.85 -10.57 -27.62
CA ALA A 39 -20.54 -9.30 -26.97
C ALA A 39 -19.03 -9.06 -26.89
N GLU A 40 -18.25 -10.08 -26.53
CA GLU A 40 -16.78 -10.02 -26.46
C GLU A 40 -16.19 -9.65 -27.83
N MET A 41 -16.62 -10.35 -28.88
CA MET A 41 -16.20 -10.06 -30.27
C MET A 41 -16.53 -8.63 -30.70
N THR A 42 -17.69 -8.11 -30.29
CA THR A 42 -18.10 -6.76 -30.67
C THR A 42 -17.27 -5.70 -29.96
N ILE A 43 -16.89 -5.94 -28.70
CA ILE A 43 -15.94 -5.09 -27.98
C ILE A 43 -14.60 -5.08 -28.72
N TRP A 44 -14.07 -6.24 -29.11
CA TRP A 44 -12.80 -6.31 -29.85
C TRP A 44 -12.85 -5.58 -31.18
N LYS A 45 -13.92 -5.77 -31.97
CA LYS A 45 -14.12 -5.04 -33.21
C LYS A 45 -14.11 -3.53 -32.99
N GLN A 46 -14.85 -3.05 -31.99
CA GLN A 46 -14.93 -1.62 -31.72
C GLN A 46 -13.56 -1.06 -31.36
N ILE A 47 -12.86 -1.69 -30.40
CA ILE A 47 -11.51 -1.29 -29.99
C ILE A 47 -10.53 -1.26 -31.17
N GLN A 48 -10.63 -2.23 -32.07
CA GLN A 48 -9.77 -2.32 -33.25
C GLN A 48 -10.14 -1.29 -34.32
N LEU A 49 -11.44 -1.04 -34.54
CA LEU A 49 -11.92 0.00 -35.46
C LEU A 49 -11.49 1.39 -35.01
N ASP A 50 -11.57 1.68 -33.70
CA ASP A 50 -11.19 2.97 -33.14
C ASP A 50 -9.70 3.31 -33.42
N GLN A 51 -8.83 2.29 -33.51
CA GLN A 51 -7.38 2.51 -33.70
C GLN A 51 -6.87 2.19 -35.12
N TYR A 52 -7.49 1.23 -35.81
CA TYR A 52 -6.97 0.62 -37.04
C TYR A 52 -8.02 0.59 -38.17
N ALA A 53 -8.96 1.55 -38.19
CA ALA A 53 -10.03 1.61 -39.20
C ALA A 53 -9.50 1.49 -40.63
N VAL A 54 -8.44 2.24 -40.97
CA VAL A 54 -7.86 2.28 -42.32
C VAL A 54 -7.30 0.91 -42.71
N GLU A 55 -6.54 0.27 -41.81
CA GLU A 55 -6.02 -1.06 -42.03
C GLU A 55 -7.13 -2.11 -42.17
N ILE A 56 -8.16 -2.04 -41.33
CA ILE A 56 -9.29 -2.99 -41.38
C ILE A 56 -10.04 -2.89 -42.71
N VAL A 57 -10.27 -1.68 -43.23
CA VAL A 57 -10.91 -1.49 -44.55
C VAL A 57 -10.06 -2.11 -45.65
N LYS A 58 -8.75 -1.88 -45.65
CA LYS A 58 -7.82 -2.51 -46.61
C LYS A 58 -7.82 -4.04 -46.49
N MET A 59 -7.80 -4.58 -45.27
CA MET A 59 -7.84 -6.02 -45.04
C MET A 59 -9.15 -6.65 -45.52
N ARG A 60 -10.29 -5.98 -45.33
CA ARG A 60 -11.59 -6.43 -45.88
C ARG A 60 -11.57 -6.46 -47.41
N ARG A 61 -11.00 -5.43 -48.05
CA ARG A 61 -10.84 -5.40 -49.51
C ARG A 61 -9.95 -6.56 -50.00
N ASN A 62 -8.84 -6.81 -49.32
CA ASN A 62 -7.92 -7.90 -49.65
C ASN A 62 -8.54 -9.31 -49.51
N GLN A 63 -9.57 -9.50 -48.68
CA GLN A 63 -10.29 -10.78 -48.60
C GLN A 63 -11.05 -11.11 -49.89
N GLN A 64 -11.45 -10.09 -50.67
CA GLN A 64 -12.18 -10.25 -51.93
C GLN A 64 -11.26 -10.37 -53.15
N LEU A 65 -9.97 -10.05 -53.00
CA LEU A 65 -8.99 -10.06 -54.08
C LEU A 65 -8.21 -11.38 -54.12
N PRO A 66 -7.83 -11.85 -55.33
CA PRO A 66 -6.94 -13.01 -55.46
C PRO A 66 -5.56 -12.69 -54.84
N PRO A 67 -4.81 -13.70 -54.37
CA PRO A 67 -3.57 -13.48 -53.59
C PRO A 67 -2.52 -12.59 -54.27
N ASN A 68 -2.44 -12.64 -55.60
CA ASN A 68 -1.53 -11.85 -56.44
C ASN A 68 -1.91 -10.36 -56.57
N GLN A 69 -3.12 -9.98 -56.16
CA GLN A 69 -3.62 -8.60 -56.24
C GLN A 69 -3.82 -7.94 -54.87
N ARG A 70 -3.45 -8.62 -53.79
CA ARG A 70 -3.62 -8.08 -52.43
C ARG A 70 -2.65 -6.92 -52.18
N GLU A 71 -3.18 -5.83 -51.65
CA GLU A 71 -2.38 -4.67 -51.28
C GLU A 71 -1.72 -4.90 -49.91
N HIS A 72 -0.45 -4.52 -49.76
CA HIS A 72 0.20 -4.54 -48.44
C HIS A 72 -0.29 -3.39 -47.55
N LEU A 73 -0.32 -3.64 -46.23
CA LEU A 73 -0.49 -2.55 -45.26
C LEU A 73 0.63 -1.53 -45.37
N ASP A 74 0.33 -0.28 -44.98
CA ASP A 74 1.27 0.83 -44.99
C ASP A 74 2.54 0.47 -44.21
N ARG A 75 3.71 0.90 -44.72
CA ARG A 75 5.01 0.70 -44.08
C ARG A 75 5.03 1.21 -42.63
N ASN A 76 4.28 2.27 -42.35
CA ASN A 76 4.21 2.88 -41.01
C ASN A 76 3.15 2.26 -40.09
N SER A 77 2.34 1.32 -40.58
CA SER A 77 1.30 0.70 -39.77
C SER A 77 1.92 -0.21 -38.69
N LYS A 78 1.47 -0.01 -37.45
CA LYS A 78 1.84 -0.86 -36.30
C LYS A 78 1.43 -2.32 -36.49
N LEU A 79 0.39 -2.57 -37.31
CA LEU A 79 -0.09 -3.92 -37.59
C LEU A 79 0.80 -4.67 -38.59
N ARG A 80 1.53 -3.98 -39.47
CA ARG A 80 2.31 -4.62 -40.55
C ARG A 80 3.37 -5.60 -40.04
N GLN A 81 3.95 -5.34 -38.87
CA GLN A 81 5.04 -6.15 -38.29
C GLN A 81 4.57 -7.45 -37.60
N ILE A 82 3.25 -7.62 -37.42
CA ILE A 82 2.67 -8.69 -36.60
C ILE A 82 1.76 -9.62 -37.42
N SER A 83 2.02 -9.74 -38.72
CA SER A 83 1.31 -10.63 -39.67
C SER A 83 -0.20 -10.70 -39.40
N PRO A 84 -0.91 -9.57 -39.53
CA PRO A 84 -2.30 -9.48 -39.12
C PRO A 84 -3.19 -10.13 -40.18
N TYR A 85 -4.24 -10.81 -39.74
CA TYR A 85 -5.30 -11.29 -40.62
C TYR A 85 -6.66 -10.99 -40.00
N LEU A 86 -7.69 -10.90 -40.84
CA LEU A 86 -9.06 -10.65 -40.42
C LEU A 86 -9.79 -11.99 -40.35
N ASP A 87 -10.33 -12.33 -39.18
CA ASP A 87 -11.03 -13.60 -38.98
C ASP A 87 -12.46 -13.60 -39.57
N GLU A 88 -13.12 -14.76 -39.53
CA GLU A 88 -14.49 -14.98 -40.01
C GLU A 88 -15.52 -14.07 -39.34
N HIS A 89 -15.20 -13.59 -38.14
CA HIS A 89 -16.05 -12.69 -37.40
C HIS A 89 -15.71 -11.23 -37.69
N GLY A 90 -14.64 -10.91 -38.41
CA GLY A 90 -14.20 -9.54 -38.66
C GLY A 90 -13.38 -8.92 -37.53
N VAL A 91 -12.77 -9.74 -36.68
CA VAL A 91 -11.79 -9.34 -35.66
C VAL A 91 -10.38 -9.52 -36.21
N VAL A 92 -9.50 -8.54 -35.99
CA VAL A 92 -8.10 -8.61 -36.41
C VAL A 92 -7.32 -9.48 -35.43
N ARG A 93 -6.67 -10.53 -35.94
CA ARG A 93 -5.86 -11.48 -35.18
C ARG A 93 -4.45 -11.54 -35.75
N MET A 94 -3.51 -12.00 -34.93
CA MET A 94 -2.13 -12.24 -35.34
C MET A 94 -2.00 -13.68 -35.87
N GLU A 95 -1.40 -13.86 -37.04
CA GLU A 95 -0.96 -15.18 -37.49
C GLU A 95 0.21 -15.68 -36.62
N SER A 96 0.23 -16.97 -36.31
CA SER A 96 1.33 -17.57 -35.55
C SER A 96 1.99 -18.73 -36.29
N ARG A 97 3.24 -18.97 -35.92
CA ARG A 97 4.02 -20.13 -36.40
C ARG A 97 3.55 -21.47 -35.81
N ILE A 98 2.63 -21.45 -34.85
CA ILE A 98 2.05 -22.63 -34.20
C ILE A 98 0.65 -22.96 -34.73
N ALA A 99 0.29 -22.45 -35.91
CA ALA A 99 -0.98 -22.68 -36.59
C ALA A 99 -1.39 -24.18 -36.64
N ASN A 100 -0.43 -25.07 -36.87
CA ASN A 100 -0.65 -26.52 -37.02
C ASN A 100 -0.71 -27.27 -35.69
N ALA A 101 -0.54 -26.61 -34.54
CA ALA A 101 -0.58 -27.28 -33.25
C ALA A 101 -2.04 -27.61 -32.87
N VAL A 102 -2.39 -28.90 -32.94
CA VAL A 102 -3.78 -29.37 -32.81
C VAL A 102 -4.32 -29.18 -31.38
N HIS A 103 -3.48 -29.32 -30.37
CA HIS A 103 -3.88 -29.31 -28.96
C HIS A 103 -4.11 -27.91 -28.36
N PHE A 104 -3.78 -26.83 -29.07
CA PHE A 104 -3.97 -25.46 -28.58
C PHE A 104 -5.29 -24.85 -29.07
N THR A 105 -5.87 -23.99 -28.24
CA THR A 105 -7.07 -23.24 -28.57
C THR A 105 -6.84 -22.27 -29.73
N ARG A 106 -7.90 -21.90 -30.43
CA ARG A 106 -7.84 -20.90 -31.53
C ARG A 106 -7.27 -19.58 -31.05
N ASP A 107 -7.67 -19.10 -29.87
CA ASP A 107 -7.18 -17.85 -29.29
C ASP A 107 -5.68 -17.88 -28.98
N PHE A 108 -5.14 -19.03 -28.55
CA PHE A 108 -3.70 -19.19 -28.30
C PHE A 108 -2.90 -19.19 -29.60
N LYS A 109 -3.42 -19.87 -30.63
CA LYS A 109 -2.79 -19.92 -31.95
C LYS A 109 -2.92 -18.60 -32.70
N TYR A 110 -4.01 -17.88 -32.53
CA TYR A 110 -4.32 -16.68 -33.28
C TYR A 110 -4.81 -15.59 -32.34
N PRO A 111 -3.91 -15.01 -31.53
CA PRO A 111 -4.31 -14.06 -30.50
C PRO A 111 -4.91 -12.79 -31.11
N VAL A 112 -5.94 -12.26 -30.44
CA VAL A 112 -6.62 -11.03 -30.83
C VAL A 112 -5.68 -9.85 -30.64
N ILE A 113 -5.50 -9.03 -31.68
CA ILE A 113 -4.63 -7.86 -31.59
C ILE A 113 -5.36 -6.74 -30.88
N LEU A 114 -4.84 -6.30 -29.73
CA LEU A 114 -5.39 -5.15 -29.00
C LEU A 114 -4.39 -3.98 -28.98
N PRO A 115 -4.84 -2.75 -29.25
CA PRO A 115 -4.01 -1.55 -29.22
C PRO A 115 -3.56 -1.19 -27.80
N LYS A 116 -2.26 -0.97 -27.61
CA LYS A 116 -1.65 -0.74 -26.29
C LYS A 116 -2.16 0.50 -25.53
N ASP A 117 -2.58 1.54 -26.26
CA ASP A 117 -2.94 2.84 -25.70
C ASP A 117 -4.45 3.03 -25.53
N HIS A 118 -5.27 2.03 -25.88
CA HIS A 118 -6.71 2.15 -25.86
C HIS A 118 -7.31 1.90 -24.46
N PRO A 119 -8.30 2.69 -24.00
CA PRO A 119 -8.93 2.50 -22.70
C PRO A 119 -9.52 1.10 -22.49
N GLY A 120 -10.16 0.54 -23.53
CA GLY A 120 -10.68 -0.82 -23.51
C GLY A 120 -9.60 -1.87 -23.23
N THR A 121 -8.41 -1.73 -23.82
CA THR A 121 -7.28 -2.64 -23.58
C THR A 121 -6.75 -2.51 -22.16
N MET A 122 -6.70 -1.28 -21.61
CA MET A 122 -6.32 -1.08 -20.21
C MET A 122 -7.31 -1.73 -19.24
N LEU A 123 -8.62 -1.69 -19.53
CA LEU A 123 -9.64 -2.37 -18.72
C LEU A 123 -9.47 -3.90 -18.73
N VAL A 124 -9.12 -4.49 -19.88
CA VAL A 124 -8.83 -5.93 -19.97
C VAL A 124 -7.60 -6.27 -19.14
N ILE A 125 -6.52 -5.49 -19.28
CA ILE A 125 -5.30 -5.69 -18.50
C ILE A 125 -5.58 -5.54 -16.99
N ASP A 126 -6.38 -4.55 -16.56
CA ASP A 126 -6.77 -4.36 -15.16
C ASP A 126 -7.61 -5.52 -14.64
N TRP A 127 -8.51 -6.08 -15.46
CA TRP A 127 -9.25 -7.29 -15.10
C TRP A 127 -8.30 -8.45 -14.84
N TYR A 128 -7.39 -8.78 -15.77
CA TYR A 128 -6.40 -9.84 -15.55
C TYR A 128 -5.52 -9.54 -14.33
N HIS A 129 -5.04 -8.30 -14.18
CA HIS A 129 -4.24 -7.89 -13.03
C HIS A 129 -4.92 -8.17 -11.68
N ARG A 130 -6.23 -7.94 -11.58
CA ARG A 130 -7.04 -8.23 -10.38
C ARG A 130 -7.36 -9.72 -10.23
N GLN A 131 -7.68 -10.42 -11.32
CA GLN A 131 -7.97 -11.86 -11.29
C GLN A 131 -6.79 -12.66 -10.71
N TYR A 132 -5.57 -12.35 -11.13
CA TYR A 132 -4.34 -12.97 -10.60
C TYR A 132 -3.81 -12.29 -9.34
N GLN A 133 -4.71 -11.74 -8.52
CA GLN A 133 -4.45 -11.27 -7.15
C GLN A 133 -3.29 -10.27 -7.01
N HIS A 134 -3.12 -9.39 -8.00
CA HIS A 134 -2.09 -8.34 -8.00
C HIS A 134 -0.64 -8.85 -7.86
N HIS A 135 -0.41 -10.14 -8.10
CA HIS A 135 0.82 -10.82 -7.76
C HIS A 135 1.93 -10.59 -8.81
N SER A 136 2.28 -11.63 -9.57
CA SER A 136 3.35 -11.58 -10.57
C SER A 136 2.87 -10.93 -11.87
N ASN A 137 3.66 -9.97 -12.35
CA ASN A 137 3.43 -9.35 -13.65
C ASN A 137 3.59 -10.39 -14.78
N GLU A 138 4.52 -11.33 -14.65
CA GLU A 138 4.80 -12.31 -15.70
C GLU A 138 3.69 -13.35 -15.81
N THR A 139 3.04 -13.72 -14.70
CA THR A 139 1.83 -14.57 -14.73
C THR A 139 0.74 -13.88 -15.54
N VAL A 140 0.43 -12.61 -15.23
CA VAL A 140 -0.58 -11.84 -15.97
C VAL A 140 -0.21 -11.73 -17.46
N VAL A 141 1.06 -11.47 -17.78
CA VAL A 141 1.54 -11.36 -19.17
C VAL A 141 1.38 -12.69 -19.92
N ASN A 142 1.75 -13.80 -19.30
CA ASN A 142 1.67 -15.12 -19.92
C ASN A 142 0.23 -15.52 -20.18
N GLU A 143 -0.66 -15.29 -19.21
CA GLU A 143 -2.09 -15.60 -19.31
C GLU A 143 -2.78 -14.73 -20.35
N MET A 144 -2.43 -13.45 -20.43
CA MET A 144 -2.92 -12.56 -21.47
C MET A 144 -2.44 -12.97 -22.87
N LYS A 145 -1.17 -13.40 -23.00
CA LYS A 145 -0.61 -13.86 -24.29
C LYS A 145 -1.32 -15.09 -24.83
N GLN A 146 -2.03 -15.85 -24.00
CA GLN A 146 -2.82 -16.99 -24.47
C GLN A 146 -4.04 -16.58 -25.30
N ARG A 147 -4.46 -15.30 -25.26
CA ARG A 147 -5.64 -14.83 -26.00
C ARG A 147 -5.43 -13.53 -26.76
N TYR A 148 -4.49 -12.70 -26.31
CA TYR A 148 -4.31 -11.34 -26.81
C TYR A 148 -2.86 -11.05 -27.18
N HIS A 149 -2.69 -10.32 -28.27
CA HIS A 149 -1.44 -9.69 -28.63
C HIS A 149 -1.54 -8.18 -28.35
N VAL A 150 -0.75 -7.69 -27.41
CA VAL A 150 -0.61 -6.25 -27.10
C VAL A 150 0.84 -5.85 -27.27
N SER A 151 1.11 -4.89 -28.15
CA SER A 151 2.47 -4.36 -28.32
C SER A 151 2.98 -3.78 -27.01
N ARG A 152 4.17 -4.22 -26.57
CA ARG A 152 4.78 -3.82 -25.29
C ARG A 152 3.89 -4.06 -24.06
N LEU A 153 3.15 -5.18 -24.05
CA LEU A 153 2.23 -5.58 -22.97
C LEU A 153 2.79 -5.34 -21.55
N ARG A 154 4.06 -5.68 -21.30
CA ARG A 154 4.70 -5.48 -19.99
C ARG A 154 4.72 -4.02 -19.53
N GLU A 155 4.95 -3.08 -20.45
CA GLU A 155 4.95 -1.65 -20.14
C GLU A 155 3.54 -1.18 -19.79
N VAL A 156 2.54 -1.62 -20.56
CA VAL A 156 1.14 -1.28 -20.31
C VAL A 156 0.67 -1.86 -18.97
N LEU A 157 1.04 -3.11 -18.66
CA LEU A 157 0.73 -3.73 -17.37
C LEU A 157 1.38 -2.97 -16.21
N LYS A 158 2.63 -2.52 -16.34
CA LYS A 158 3.27 -1.67 -15.32
C LYS A 158 2.50 -0.36 -15.12
N LYS A 159 1.99 0.26 -16.19
CA LYS A 159 1.14 1.46 -16.10
C LYS A 159 -0.17 1.17 -15.36
N VAL A 160 -0.84 0.07 -15.68
CA VAL A 160 -2.07 -0.37 -14.98
C VAL A 160 -1.79 -0.62 -13.49
N LYS A 161 -0.74 -1.39 -13.17
CA LYS A 161 -0.32 -1.67 -11.78
C LYS A 161 0.01 -0.40 -11.01
N LYS A 162 0.70 0.56 -11.63
CA LYS A 162 1.02 1.86 -11.02
C LYS A 162 -0.25 2.66 -10.70
N ASN A 163 -1.31 2.52 -11.47
CA ASN A 163 -2.58 3.21 -11.25
C ASN A 163 -3.52 2.47 -10.30
N CYS A 164 -3.28 1.17 -10.05
CA CYS A 164 -4.07 0.37 -9.12
C CYS A 164 -3.90 0.83 -7.66
N MET A 165 -5.00 1.21 -7.00
CA MET A 165 -4.97 1.68 -5.61
C MET A 165 -4.47 0.61 -4.63
N TRP A 166 -4.86 -0.66 -4.83
CA TRP A 166 -4.39 -1.76 -4.00
C TRP A 166 -2.87 -1.88 -4.06
N CYS A 167 -2.29 -1.89 -5.26
CA CYS A 167 -0.84 -1.94 -5.44
C CYS A 167 -0.14 -0.70 -4.90
N LYS A 168 -0.70 0.51 -5.07
CA LYS A 168 -0.12 1.75 -4.53
C LYS A 168 0.03 1.69 -3.01
N VAL A 169 -1.01 1.24 -2.31
CA VAL A 169 -0.98 1.12 -0.85
C VAL A 169 -0.01 0.03 -0.41
N HIS A 170 -0.05 -1.16 -1.02
CA HIS A 170 0.79 -2.29 -0.61
C HIS A 170 2.27 -2.12 -0.96
N SER A 171 2.59 -1.33 -2.00
CA SER A 171 3.98 -1.03 -2.37
C SER A 171 4.53 0.24 -1.74
N ALA A 172 3.72 0.97 -0.96
CA ALA A 172 4.15 2.19 -0.31
C ALA A 172 5.24 1.88 0.73
N THR A 173 6.44 2.37 0.48
CA THR A 173 7.53 2.34 1.46
C THR A 173 7.62 3.70 2.14
N PRO A 174 7.73 3.74 3.49
CA PRO A 174 7.90 5.01 4.18
C PRO A 174 9.24 5.62 3.75
N LYS A 175 9.24 6.89 3.36
CA LYS A 175 10.48 7.64 3.16
C LYS A 175 11.10 7.87 4.53
N VAL A 176 12.21 7.18 4.81
CA VAL A 176 12.95 7.35 6.06
C VAL A 176 13.45 8.79 6.12
N PRO A 177 13.05 9.59 7.13
CA PRO A 177 13.55 10.95 7.28
C PRO A 177 15.06 10.94 7.58
N ARG A 178 15.75 12.02 7.21
CA ARG A 178 17.15 12.23 7.62
C ARG A 178 17.22 12.23 9.15
N MET A 179 18.11 11.42 9.72
CA MET A 179 18.30 11.36 11.18
C MET A 179 18.74 12.73 11.70
N ALA A 180 18.08 13.20 12.75
CA ALA A 180 18.47 14.42 13.43
C ALA A 180 19.78 14.20 14.22
N PRO A 181 20.58 15.25 14.46
CA PRO A 181 21.70 15.19 15.39
C PRO A 181 21.26 14.73 16.79
N LEU A 182 22.14 14.01 17.49
CA LEU A 182 21.87 13.57 18.86
C LEU A 182 21.74 14.78 19.80
N PRO A 183 20.84 14.73 20.79
CA PRO A 183 20.69 15.81 21.75
C PRO A 183 21.93 15.93 22.66
N VAL A 184 22.23 17.16 23.08
CA VAL A 184 23.37 17.49 23.97
C VAL A 184 23.41 16.60 25.23
N ALA A 185 22.25 16.32 25.80
CA ALA A 185 22.07 15.43 26.95
C ALA A 185 22.68 14.01 26.78
N ARG A 186 22.80 13.51 25.55
CA ARG A 186 23.44 12.21 25.26
C ARG A 186 24.95 12.29 25.07
N ILE A 187 25.47 13.45 24.67
CA ILE A 187 26.86 13.60 24.20
C ILE A 187 27.72 14.47 25.11
N THR A 188 27.16 15.04 26.18
CA THR A 188 27.92 15.92 27.09
C THR A 188 28.93 15.08 27.90
N PRO A 189 30.25 15.24 27.69
CA PRO A 189 31.25 14.49 28.45
C PRO A 189 31.43 15.08 29.86
N HIS A 190 32.07 14.31 30.75
CA HIS A 190 32.48 14.75 32.10
C HIS A 190 31.34 15.24 33.02
N VAL A 191 30.10 14.81 32.76
CA VAL A 191 28.97 15.05 33.68
C VAL A 191 28.73 13.87 34.60
N ARG A 192 28.20 14.15 35.79
CA ARG A 192 27.82 13.13 36.76
C ARG A 192 26.77 12.18 36.16
N ALA A 193 26.85 10.89 36.47
CA ALA A 193 25.80 9.93 36.12
C ALA A 193 24.43 10.46 36.56
N PHE A 194 23.40 10.24 35.74
CA PHE A 194 22.03 10.72 35.94
C PHE A 194 21.83 12.25 35.89
N THR A 195 22.81 13.02 35.40
CA THR A 195 22.61 14.48 35.12
C THR A 195 21.48 14.69 34.11
N TYR A 196 21.46 13.90 33.05
CA TYR A 196 20.37 13.83 32.08
C TYR A 196 19.72 12.46 32.20
N THR A 197 18.48 12.41 32.68
CA THR A 197 17.81 11.15 33.01
C THR A 197 16.52 11.02 32.22
N GLY A 198 16.35 9.89 31.55
CA GLY A 198 15.06 9.46 31.06
C GLY A 198 14.32 8.63 32.10
N VAL A 199 13.02 8.82 32.25
CA VAL A 199 12.14 8.00 33.09
C VAL A 199 11.05 7.35 32.24
N ASP A 200 10.85 6.05 32.44
CA ASP A 200 9.79 5.27 31.82
C ASP A 200 9.22 4.27 32.84
N TYR A 201 7.99 3.79 32.62
CA TYR A 201 7.36 2.79 33.47
C TYR A 201 7.31 1.44 32.77
N PHE A 202 7.92 0.43 33.39
CA PHE A 202 7.82 -0.95 32.98
C PHE A 202 6.78 -1.69 33.84
N GLY A 203 5.81 -2.35 33.22
CA GLY A 203 4.78 -3.13 33.91
C GLY A 203 3.44 -3.21 33.16
N PRO A 204 2.37 -3.76 33.79
CA PRO A 204 2.32 -4.20 35.18
C PRO A 204 2.94 -5.59 35.41
N LEU A 205 3.72 -5.72 36.47
CA LEU A 205 4.11 -7.00 37.06
C LEU A 205 3.03 -7.45 38.05
N LEU A 206 2.58 -8.70 37.94
CA LEU A 206 1.66 -9.31 38.89
C LEU A 206 2.48 -9.92 40.03
N ILE A 207 2.30 -9.40 41.24
CA ILE A 207 2.92 -9.94 42.44
C ILE A 207 1.85 -10.50 43.38
N LYS A 208 2.16 -11.61 44.06
CA LYS A 208 1.30 -12.13 45.12
C LYS A 208 1.45 -11.26 46.37
N GLN A 209 0.36 -10.69 46.83
CA GLN A 209 0.26 -10.02 48.12
C GLN A 209 -0.80 -10.75 48.95
N GLY A 210 -0.34 -11.65 49.83
CA GLY A 210 -1.23 -12.54 50.59
C GLY A 210 -2.02 -13.47 49.69
N ARG A 211 -3.36 -13.41 49.78
CA ARG A 211 -4.29 -14.21 48.95
C ARG A 211 -4.72 -13.51 47.64
N SER A 212 -4.17 -12.33 47.35
CA SER A 212 -4.54 -11.53 46.16
C SER A 212 -3.35 -11.24 45.28
N ASP A 213 -3.57 -11.22 43.96
CA ASP A 213 -2.59 -10.76 42.99
C ASP A 213 -2.74 -9.25 42.77
N VAL A 214 -1.64 -8.51 42.92
CA VAL A 214 -1.63 -7.05 42.81
C VAL A 214 -0.68 -6.61 41.71
N LYS A 215 -1.12 -5.64 40.91
CA LYS A 215 -0.29 -5.01 39.87
C LYS A 215 0.73 -4.06 40.51
N ARG A 216 1.98 -4.18 40.10
CA ARG A 216 3.07 -3.25 40.41
C ARG A 216 3.76 -2.80 39.14
N TRP A 217 4.37 -1.63 39.20
CA TRP A 217 5.15 -1.07 38.10
C TRP A 217 6.56 -0.82 38.60
N VAL A 218 7.49 -0.65 37.68
CA VAL A 218 8.87 -0.27 37.96
C VAL A 218 9.16 1.00 37.20
N ALA A 219 9.56 2.05 37.91
CA ALA A 219 10.09 3.26 37.30
C ALA A 219 11.54 2.98 36.88
N LEU A 220 11.78 3.02 35.58
CA LEU A 220 13.05 2.85 34.92
C LEU A 220 13.69 4.23 34.72
N PHE A 221 14.69 4.56 35.54
CA PHE A 221 15.51 5.75 35.35
C PHE A 221 16.77 5.38 34.55
N THR A 222 16.93 5.95 33.36
CA THR A 222 18.07 5.68 32.47
C THR A 222 18.88 6.95 32.30
N CYS A 223 20.18 6.90 32.58
CA CYS A 223 21.09 7.99 32.28
C CYS A 223 21.29 8.10 30.76
N LEU A 224 21.00 9.28 30.19
CA LEU A 224 21.08 9.51 28.75
C LEU A 224 22.53 9.54 28.24
N THR A 225 23.48 9.92 29.09
CA THR A 225 24.89 10.06 28.72
C THR A 225 25.63 8.72 28.75
N ILE A 226 25.52 7.95 29.84
CA ILE A 226 26.29 6.70 30.05
C ILE A 226 25.44 5.43 30.01
N ARG A 227 24.13 5.53 29.78
CA ARG A 227 23.18 4.41 29.75
C ARG A 227 23.09 3.57 31.03
N ALA A 228 23.53 4.13 32.17
CA ALA A 228 23.31 3.53 33.48
C ALA A 228 21.82 3.49 33.82
N VAL A 229 21.36 2.39 34.40
CA VAL A 229 19.95 2.16 34.75
C VAL A 229 19.78 2.11 36.27
N HIS A 230 18.72 2.74 36.77
CA HIS A 230 18.27 2.67 38.16
C HIS A 230 16.78 2.32 38.18
N LEU A 231 16.40 1.34 39.01
CA LEU A 231 15.03 0.83 39.09
C LEU A 231 14.42 1.20 40.43
N GLU A 232 13.20 1.74 40.41
CA GLU A 232 12.40 2.00 41.61
C GLU A 232 11.06 1.27 41.52
N PRO A 233 10.68 0.44 42.50
CA PRO A 233 9.35 -0.16 42.52
C PRO A 233 8.28 0.90 42.75
N VAL A 234 7.16 0.77 42.05
CA VAL A 234 6.03 1.70 42.09
C VAL A 234 4.73 0.92 42.33
N THR A 235 3.96 1.36 43.32
CA THR A 235 2.74 0.66 43.75
C THR A 235 1.57 0.83 42.79
N SER A 236 1.47 1.99 42.11
CA SER A 236 0.41 2.32 41.15
C SER A 236 0.90 3.33 40.10
N MET A 237 0.18 3.46 38.98
CA MET A 237 0.42 4.51 37.98
C MET A 237 -0.12 5.89 38.41
N SER A 238 -0.26 6.16 39.71
CA SER A 238 -0.69 7.49 40.18
C SER A 238 0.47 8.49 40.19
N THR A 239 0.12 9.77 40.14
CA THR A 239 1.07 10.89 40.31
C THR A 239 1.82 10.81 41.64
N GLU A 240 1.13 10.47 42.74
CA GLU A 240 1.76 10.33 44.07
C GLU A 240 2.84 9.26 44.09
N SER A 241 2.54 8.07 43.55
CA SER A 241 3.48 6.96 43.45
C SER A 241 4.69 7.34 42.58
N CYS A 242 4.48 8.15 41.54
CA CYS A 242 5.54 8.70 40.69
C CYS A 242 6.45 9.68 41.43
N LYS A 243 5.88 10.66 42.15
CA LYS A 243 6.65 11.58 42.99
C LYS A 243 7.50 10.85 44.02
N MET A 244 6.93 9.83 44.66
CA MET A 244 7.67 9.01 45.64
C MET A 244 8.85 8.27 45.00
N ALA A 245 8.66 7.70 43.81
CA ALA A 245 9.75 7.06 43.06
C ALA A 245 10.86 8.06 42.69
N ILE A 246 10.50 9.26 42.25
CA ILE A 246 11.47 10.31 41.91
C ILE A 246 12.23 10.78 43.15
N ARG A 247 11.55 10.97 44.28
CA ARG A 247 12.22 11.36 45.54
C ARG A 247 13.24 10.30 45.96
N ARG A 248 12.88 9.01 45.94
CA ARG A 248 13.82 7.91 46.23
C ARG A 248 15.02 7.90 45.29
N PHE A 249 14.78 8.08 44.00
CA PHE A 249 15.82 8.20 42.99
C PHE A 249 16.76 9.38 43.28
N VAL A 250 16.22 10.58 43.52
CA VAL A 250 16.98 11.80 43.81
C VAL A 250 17.77 11.66 45.12
N SER A 251 17.20 11.05 46.16
CA SER A 251 17.91 10.80 47.42
C SER A 251 19.13 9.89 47.24
N ARG A 252 19.08 8.91 46.33
CA ARG A 252 20.17 7.95 46.10
C ARG A 252 21.16 8.41 45.03
N ARG A 253 20.67 9.04 43.97
CA ARG A 253 21.44 9.39 42.76
C ARG A 253 21.68 10.89 42.63
N GLY A 254 21.19 11.72 43.56
CA GLY A 254 21.20 13.18 43.49
C GLY A 254 20.24 13.75 42.44
N ALA A 255 19.98 15.05 42.51
CA ALA A 255 19.04 15.70 41.60
C ALA A 255 19.58 15.71 40.15
N PRO A 256 18.77 15.31 39.16
CA PRO A 256 19.12 15.46 37.74
C PRO A 256 18.99 16.92 37.32
N LYS A 257 19.75 17.31 36.28
CA LYS A 257 19.57 18.60 35.61
C LYS A 257 18.33 18.58 34.72
N GLU A 258 18.12 17.49 34.00
CA GLU A 258 16.95 17.31 33.14
C GLU A 258 16.35 15.91 33.25
N ILE A 259 15.02 15.83 33.29
CA ILE A 259 14.23 14.60 33.24
C ILE A 259 13.48 14.54 31.90
N TYR A 260 13.52 13.39 31.24
CA TYR A 260 12.83 13.12 29.98
C TYR A 260 11.80 12.01 30.18
N SER A 261 10.55 12.22 29.76
CA SER A 261 9.50 11.19 29.83
C SER A 261 8.53 11.29 28.64
N ASP A 262 7.67 10.28 28.49
CA ASP A 262 6.46 10.43 27.70
C ASP A 262 5.43 11.34 28.40
N GLN A 263 4.33 11.64 27.70
CA GLN A 263 3.22 12.45 28.21
C GLN A 263 2.22 11.64 29.05
N GLY A 264 2.68 10.59 29.74
CA GLY A 264 1.85 9.87 30.71
C GLY A 264 1.28 10.81 31.76
N THR A 265 0.01 10.61 32.13
CA THR A 265 -0.71 11.50 33.06
C THR A 265 -0.05 11.55 34.44
N ASN A 266 0.56 10.44 34.87
CA ASN A 266 1.39 10.33 36.07
C ASN A 266 2.63 11.23 36.02
N PHE A 267 3.33 11.31 34.88
CA PHE A 267 4.52 12.14 34.72
C PHE A 267 4.18 13.62 34.57
N LEU A 268 3.12 13.95 33.82
CA LEU A 268 2.61 15.31 33.71
C LEU A 268 2.19 15.85 35.07
N GLY A 269 1.43 15.06 35.84
CA GLY A 269 1.04 15.39 37.20
C GLY A 269 2.23 15.58 38.12
N ALA A 270 3.20 14.66 38.09
CA ALA A 270 4.36 14.70 38.96
C ALA A 270 5.25 15.91 38.66
N SER A 271 5.46 16.23 37.37
CA SER A 271 6.20 17.41 36.94
C SER A 271 5.56 18.69 37.44
N ARG A 272 4.23 18.84 37.29
CA ARG A 272 3.49 20.02 37.75
C ARG A 272 3.59 20.20 39.27
N GLU A 273 3.31 19.14 40.01
CA GLU A 273 3.26 19.19 41.47
C GLU A 273 4.64 19.35 42.11
N LEU A 274 5.68 18.72 41.56
CA LEU A 274 7.06 18.92 42.02
C LEU A 274 7.55 20.34 41.72
N ALA A 275 7.22 20.89 40.55
CA ALA A 275 7.55 22.28 40.23
C ALA A 275 6.87 23.26 41.19
N GLN A 276 5.61 23.03 41.53
CA GLN A 276 4.89 23.83 42.52
C GLN A 276 5.55 23.75 43.91
N GLN A 277 5.86 22.55 44.40
CA GLN A 277 6.54 22.36 45.69
C GLN A 277 7.91 23.04 45.74
N CYS A 278 8.68 23.01 44.65
CA CYS A 278 9.95 23.71 44.55
C CYS A 278 9.81 25.24 44.57
N SER A 279 8.65 25.79 44.13
CA SER A 279 8.38 27.23 44.16
C SER A 279 8.02 27.75 45.56
N GLU A 280 7.47 26.88 46.41
CA GLU A 280 7.03 27.19 47.78
C GLU A 280 8.19 27.15 48.79
N ILE A 281 9.32 26.52 48.45
CA ILE A 281 10.51 26.43 49.29
C ILE A 281 11.35 27.71 49.17
N ASN A 282 11.85 28.23 50.30
CA ASN A 282 12.71 29.42 50.33
C ASN A 282 13.97 29.24 49.45
N ARG A 283 13.94 29.87 48.28
CA ARG A 283 14.92 29.70 47.20
C ARG A 283 16.35 30.09 47.62
N SER A 284 16.49 30.99 48.60
CA SER A 284 17.79 31.46 49.11
C SER A 284 18.58 30.36 49.84
N LEU A 285 17.93 29.60 50.72
CA LEU A 285 18.54 28.44 51.40
C LEU A 285 18.75 27.28 50.43
N ALA A 286 17.78 27.01 49.55
CA ALA A 286 17.80 25.86 48.65
C ALA A 286 18.94 25.94 47.60
N ASN A 287 19.25 27.16 47.11
CA ASN A 287 20.35 27.42 46.17
C ASN A 287 21.75 27.26 46.78
N THR A 288 21.87 27.30 48.11
CA THR A 288 23.16 27.19 48.81
C THR A 288 23.64 25.73 48.89
N PHE A 289 22.72 24.76 48.78
CA PHE A 289 23.02 23.32 48.93
C PHE A 289 22.81 22.49 47.65
N THR A 290 22.07 22.99 46.65
CA THR A 290 21.80 22.29 45.38
C THR A 290 21.50 23.25 44.22
N ASN A 291 21.85 22.89 42.98
CA ASN A 291 21.36 23.56 41.76
C ASN A 291 19.88 23.16 41.53
N THR A 292 18.95 23.90 42.13
CA THR A 292 17.54 23.49 42.37
C THR A 292 16.56 23.64 41.20
N VAL A 293 17.01 23.65 39.95
CA VAL A 293 16.08 23.72 38.81
C VAL A 293 16.27 22.53 37.89
N THR A 294 15.69 21.40 38.28
CA THR A 294 15.51 20.26 37.38
C THR A 294 14.46 20.61 36.33
N GLN A 295 14.84 20.58 35.05
CA GLN A 295 13.91 20.81 33.95
C GLN A 295 13.28 19.48 33.51
N TRP A 296 11.96 19.48 33.30
CA TRP A 296 11.27 18.31 32.76
C TRP A 296 10.93 18.52 31.28
N ARG A 297 11.30 17.57 30.42
CA ARG A 297 11.02 17.57 28.99
C ARG A 297 10.15 16.38 28.61
N PHE A 298 9.16 16.63 27.77
CA PHE A 298 8.19 15.63 27.31
C PHE A 298 8.35 15.35 25.82
N ASN A 299 8.23 14.07 25.45
CA ASN A 299 8.16 13.69 24.04
C ASN A 299 6.86 14.20 23.39
N PRO A 300 6.84 14.43 22.06
CA PRO A 300 5.61 14.74 21.34
C PRO A 300 4.55 13.64 21.52
N PRO A 301 3.25 13.99 21.58
CA PRO A 301 2.18 13.01 21.68
C PRO A 301 2.20 12.05 20.48
N SER A 302 2.01 10.75 20.74
CA SER A 302 1.95 9.70 19.72
C SER A 302 3.25 9.46 18.93
N ALA A 303 4.42 9.79 19.49
CA ALA A 303 5.73 9.37 18.99
C ALA A 303 6.29 8.19 19.81
N PRO A 304 5.74 6.96 19.71
CA PRO A 304 6.42 5.79 20.25
C PRO A 304 7.76 5.58 19.50
N PRO A 305 8.69 4.74 20.00
CA PRO A 305 10.08 4.68 19.55
C PRO A 305 10.31 4.44 18.05
N ARG A 306 9.29 4.06 17.28
CA ARG A 306 9.37 3.75 15.85
C ARG A 306 9.56 4.95 14.91
N GLY A 307 9.66 6.17 15.44
CA GLY A 307 9.81 7.39 14.64
C GLY A 307 11.03 8.24 14.97
N GLY A 308 12.17 7.67 15.39
CA GLY A 308 13.47 8.38 15.48
C GLY A 308 13.59 9.50 16.52
N SER A 309 12.49 10.08 17.01
CA SER A 309 12.46 11.11 18.04
C SER A 309 12.34 10.52 19.45
N GLY A 310 11.65 9.39 19.62
CA GLY A 310 11.66 8.61 20.87
C GLY A 310 12.93 7.76 21.04
N ASN A 311 13.49 7.26 19.93
CA ASN A 311 14.80 6.58 19.93
C ASN A 311 15.96 7.53 20.25
N ALA A 312 15.77 8.84 20.06
CA ALA A 312 16.76 9.84 20.44
C ALA A 312 16.98 9.97 21.95
N TRP A 313 16.12 9.38 22.79
CA TRP A 313 16.25 9.42 24.25
C TRP A 313 16.51 8.04 24.86
N PHE A 314 15.84 6.98 24.39
CA PHE A 314 15.95 5.64 25.00
C PHE A 314 16.45 4.51 24.08
N GLY A 315 16.61 4.73 22.77
CA GLY A 315 17.15 3.72 21.85
C GLY A 315 18.68 3.64 21.90
N PRO A 316 19.30 2.48 21.61
CA PRO A 316 20.76 2.29 21.61
C PRO A 316 21.50 3.40 20.85
#